data_AF-A0A7Z9U9H0-F1
#
_entry.id   AF-A0A7Z9U9H0-F1
#
_cell.length_a   1.000
_cell.length_b   1.000
_cell.length_c   1.000
_cell.angle_alpha   90.00
_cell.angle_beta   90.00
_cell.angle_gamma   90.00
#
_symmetry.space_group_name_H-M   'P 1'
#
loop_
_entity.id
_entity.type
_entity.pdbx_description
1 polymer ?
#
loop_
_entity_poly.entity_id
_entity_poly.type
_entity_poly.pdbx_seq_one_letter_code
_entity_poly.pdbx_strand_id
1 'polypeptide(L)'
;MSKIQILFGVGLALLVSTVASVGLKRKNPTRKPLVPPQRFRAWWMIVAGLLFSHLLGTNPHLGPLPQLLGFTALSLLALYQFMSHLPQTPSVHTRFVCYVAVLLQYYWVYIHWYGFFVVFIPVFLFLYLPVSDKLGPTTTSPILNLASLHWSMMTCVFCLSHAAYLLILPAGPGLLFFVVLLTEVSDAVRMLLARNPAAKKWSPLLSCLTAVIVAVTVAPAFTPLTTEHTILAGFVLGLAGSIGHGNVSAISQELNIERGGALERIESLAYTAPIFLHGYRYFDYPLG
;
A
#
# COMPACT_ATOMS: atom_id res chain seq x y z
N MET A 1 -12.74 22.55 -7.16
CA MET A 1 -11.99 22.87 -5.92
C MET A 1 -10.51 22.89 -6.26
N SER A 2 -9.72 23.80 -5.68
CA SER A 2 -8.27 23.79 -5.90
C SER A 2 -7.61 22.62 -5.17
N LYS A 3 -6.47 22.11 -5.68
CA LYS A 3 -5.65 21.06 -5.02
C LYS A 3 -5.39 21.36 -3.54
N ILE A 4 -5.12 22.64 -3.24
CA ILE A 4 -4.83 23.14 -1.90
C ILE A 4 -6.06 23.04 -0.99
N GLN A 5 -7.26 23.36 -1.48
CA GLN A 5 -8.49 23.23 -0.70
C GLN A 5 -8.77 21.77 -0.30
N ILE A 6 -8.52 20.83 -1.21
CA ILE A 6 -8.73 19.40 -0.92
C ILE A 6 -7.67 18.90 0.07
N LEU A 7 -6.40 19.27 -0.13
CA LEU A 7 -5.34 18.93 0.82
C LEU A 7 -5.61 19.51 2.22
N PHE A 8 -6.08 20.75 2.30
CA PHE A 8 -6.44 21.39 3.55
C PHE A 8 -7.66 20.72 4.20
N GLY A 9 -8.69 20.39 3.41
CA GLY A 9 -9.87 19.67 3.89
C GLY A 9 -9.52 18.28 4.44
N VAL A 10 -8.69 17.53 3.72
CA VAL A 10 -8.18 16.22 4.16
C VAL A 10 -7.29 16.38 5.40
N GLY A 11 -6.40 17.36 5.43
CA GLY A 11 -5.54 17.66 6.57
C GLY A 11 -6.34 18.02 7.82
N LEU A 12 -7.37 18.85 7.68
CA LEU A 12 -8.30 19.21 8.77
C LEU A 12 -9.08 17.99 9.26
N ALA A 13 -9.63 17.19 8.34
CA ALA A 13 -10.35 15.97 8.69
C ALA A 13 -9.46 14.97 9.44
N LEU A 14 -8.20 14.81 9.02
CA LEU A 14 -7.20 13.98 9.71
C LEU A 14 -6.85 14.52 11.07
N LEU A 15 -6.67 15.84 11.21
CA LEU A 15 -6.38 16.48 12.48
C LEU A 15 -7.54 16.27 13.46
N VAL A 16 -8.78 16.54 13.04
CA VAL A 16 -9.99 16.33 13.85
C VAL A 16 -10.10 14.85 14.25
N SER A 17 -9.89 13.92 13.32
CA SER A 17 -9.94 12.48 13.58
C SER A 17 -8.84 12.01 14.54
N THR A 18 -7.65 12.60 14.46
CA THR A 18 -6.51 12.30 15.36
C THR A 18 -6.80 12.82 16.76
N VAL A 19 -7.24 14.07 16.89
CA VAL A 19 -7.60 14.68 18.18
C VAL A 19 -8.76 13.93 18.84
N ALA A 20 -9.81 13.60 18.07
CA ALA A 20 -10.93 12.80 18.55
C ALA A 20 -10.46 11.41 19.02
N SER A 21 -9.61 10.73 18.25
CA SER A 21 -9.10 9.41 18.61
C SER A 21 -8.25 9.43 19.88
N VAL A 22 -7.36 10.42 20.03
CA VAL A 22 -6.54 10.60 21.24
C VAL A 22 -7.40 10.98 22.45
N GLY A 23 -8.34 11.91 22.28
CA GLY A 23 -9.25 12.34 23.33
C GLY A 23 -10.15 11.20 23.83
N LEU A 24 -10.68 10.38 22.93
CA LEU A 24 -11.49 9.21 23.26
C LEU A 24 -10.67 8.12 23.97
N LYS A 25 -9.41 7.92 23.59
CA LYS A 25 -8.50 6.97 24.27
C LYS A 25 -8.12 7.45 25.67
N ARG A 26 -7.92 8.75 25.86
CA ARG A 26 -7.66 9.35 27.20
C ARG A 26 -8.87 9.20 28.13
N LYS A 27 -10.10 9.34 27.60
CA LYS A 27 -11.33 9.16 28.39
C LYS A 27 -11.65 7.70 28.72
N ASN A 28 -11.37 6.76 27.82
CA ASN A 28 -11.59 5.32 28.04
C ASN A 28 -10.39 4.51 27.52
N PRO A 29 -9.42 4.16 28.40
CA PRO A 29 -8.21 3.43 28.01
C PRO A 29 -8.47 2.04 27.41
N THR A 30 -9.58 1.39 27.79
CA THR A 30 -9.98 0.05 27.32
C THR A 30 -10.77 0.06 26.00
N ARG A 31 -11.11 1.25 25.46
CA ARG A 31 -11.91 1.36 24.23
C ARG A 31 -11.10 0.92 23.01
N LYS A 32 -11.65 -0.03 22.24
CA LYS A 32 -11.11 -0.39 20.92
C LYS A 32 -11.32 0.78 19.92
N PRO A 33 -10.25 1.42 19.41
CA PRO A 33 -10.34 2.59 18.54
C PRO A 33 -11.06 2.24 17.23
N LEU A 34 -11.85 3.17 16.67
CA LEU A 34 -12.62 2.99 15.43
C LEU A 34 -11.71 2.67 14.24
N VAL A 35 -10.65 3.46 14.10
CA VAL A 35 -9.56 3.28 13.15
C VAL A 35 -8.26 3.20 13.96
N PRO A 36 -7.32 2.28 13.63
CA PRO A 36 -6.06 2.15 14.33
C PRO A 36 -5.27 3.47 14.34
N PRO A 37 -4.74 3.93 15.50
CA PRO A 37 -4.04 5.20 15.61
C PRO A 37 -2.76 5.28 14.74
N GLN A 38 -2.18 4.13 14.41
CA GLN A 38 -0.99 4.02 13.56
C GLN A 38 -1.27 4.47 12.12
N ARG A 39 -2.51 4.32 11.62
CA ARG A 39 -2.89 4.75 10.26
C ARG A 39 -2.79 6.26 10.11
N PHE A 40 -3.18 7.03 11.13
CA PHE A 40 -3.04 8.49 11.11
C PHE A 40 -1.57 8.93 11.01
N ARG A 41 -0.63 8.20 11.63
CA ARG A 41 0.81 8.53 11.53
C ARG A 41 1.36 8.27 10.12
N ALA A 42 0.95 7.18 9.48
CA ALA A 42 1.32 6.88 8.10
C ALA A 42 0.79 7.96 7.13
N TRP A 43 -0.45 8.41 7.36
CA TRP A 43 -1.06 9.53 6.64
C TRP A 43 -0.24 10.82 6.76
N TRP A 44 0.21 11.17 7.96
CA TRP A 44 1.06 12.35 8.14
C TRP A 44 2.39 12.23 7.39
N MET A 45 2.99 11.04 7.29
CA MET A 45 4.21 10.86 6.48
C MET A 45 3.95 11.02 4.99
N ILE A 46 2.82 10.49 4.48
CA ILE A 46 2.44 10.64 3.07
C ILE A 46 2.15 12.12 2.77
N VAL A 47 1.33 12.79 3.58
CA VAL A 47 1.02 14.22 3.41
C VAL A 47 2.27 15.08 3.53
N ALA A 48 3.12 14.85 4.54
CA ALA A 48 4.38 15.58 4.71
C ALA A 48 5.33 15.36 3.52
N GLY A 49 5.44 14.13 3.02
CA GLY A 49 6.21 13.82 1.82
C GLY A 49 5.67 14.56 0.60
N LEU A 50 4.36 14.52 0.36
CA LEU A 50 3.70 15.23 -0.74
C LEU A 50 3.94 16.75 -0.67
N LEU A 51 3.83 17.34 0.52
CA LEU A 51 4.14 18.76 0.75
C LEU A 51 5.62 19.05 0.50
N PHE A 52 6.53 18.19 0.96
CA PHE A 52 7.97 18.32 0.71
C PHE A 52 8.29 18.25 -0.78
N SER A 53 7.69 17.31 -1.52
CA SER A 53 7.82 17.21 -2.97
C SER A 53 7.26 18.43 -3.71
N HIS A 54 6.25 19.10 -3.17
CA HIS A 54 5.73 20.34 -3.72
C HIS A 54 6.67 21.53 -3.42
N LEU A 55 7.26 21.57 -2.23
CA LEU A 55 8.15 22.65 -1.78
C LEU A 55 9.53 22.62 -2.42
N LEU A 56 10.11 21.44 -2.70
CA LEU A 56 11.43 21.32 -3.32
C LEU A 56 11.47 21.69 -4.82
N GLY A 57 10.34 22.20 -5.34
CA GLY A 57 10.17 22.47 -6.76
C GLY A 57 10.13 21.18 -7.56
N THR A 58 9.73 21.29 -8.82
CA THR A 58 9.62 20.22 -9.83
C THR A 58 10.96 19.55 -10.19
N ASN A 59 11.93 19.50 -9.28
CA ASN A 59 13.16 18.73 -9.43
C ASN A 59 12.80 17.25 -9.56
N PRO A 60 12.91 16.67 -10.77
CA PRO A 60 12.40 15.32 -11.06
C PRO A 60 13.07 14.25 -10.18
N HIS A 61 14.31 14.51 -9.78
CA HIS A 61 15.14 13.56 -9.03
C HIS A 61 15.04 13.69 -7.52
N LEU A 62 14.82 14.90 -6.97
CA LEU A 62 14.84 15.15 -5.52
C LEU A 62 13.44 15.15 -4.90
N GLY A 63 12.41 15.54 -5.68
CA GLY A 63 11.02 15.59 -5.23
C GLY A 63 10.47 14.25 -4.70
N PRO A 64 10.64 13.12 -5.40
CA PRO A 64 10.05 11.85 -4.98
C PRO A 64 10.89 11.07 -3.95
N LEU A 65 12.12 11.50 -3.65
CA LEU A 65 13.05 10.75 -2.79
C LEU A 65 12.49 10.43 -1.39
N PRO A 66 11.89 11.37 -0.63
CA PRO A 66 11.41 11.06 0.72
C PRO A 66 10.32 9.99 0.73
N GLN A 67 9.39 10.03 -0.23
CA GLN A 67 8.32 9.05 -0.35
C GLN A 67 8.88 7.71 -0.84
N LEU A 68 9.82 7.73 -1.80
CA LEU A 68 10.51 6.54 -2.26
C LEU A 68 11.20 5.83 -1.07
N LEU A 69 12.02 6.57 -0.30
CA LEU A 69 12.68 6.06 0.89
C LEU A 69 11.68 5.58 1.96
N GLY A 70 10.56 6.30 2.12
CA GLY A 70 9.49 5.92 3.03
C GLY A 70 8.85 4.57 2.65
N PHE A 71 8.57 4.36 1.36
CA PHE A 71 8.06 3.08 0.86
C PHE A 71 9.11 1.97 0.90
N THR A 72 10.38 2.27 0.64
CA THR A 72 11.50 1.32 0.83
C THR A 72 11.57 0.86 2.29
N ALA A 73 11.57 1.80 3.23
CA ALA A 73 11.60 1.49 4.66
C ALA A 73 10.36 0.71 5.10
N LEU A 74 9.17 1.09 4.61
CA LEU A 74 7.93 0.35 4.88
C LEU A 74 7.99 -1.09 4.35
N SER A 75 8.55 -1.29 3.15
CA SER A 75 8.73 -2.61 2.56
C SER A 75 9.71 -3.47 3.37
N LEU A 76 10.84 -2.88 3.82
CA LEU A 76 11.80 -3.56 4.68
C LEU A 76 11.19 -3.97 6.01
N LEU A 77 10.43 -3.08 6.66
CA LEU A 77 9.76 -3.37 7.93
C LEU A 77 8.66 -4.43 7.77
N ALA A 78 7.86 -4.33 6.71
CA ALA A 78 6.81 -5.31 6.41
C ALA A 78 7.41 -6.70 6.11
N LEU A 79 8.45 -6.74 5.29
CA LEU A 79 9.15 -7.99 4.95
C LEU A 79 9.81 -8.61 6.17
N TYR A 80 10.50 -7.80 6.99
CA TYR A 80 11.09 -8.27 8.26
C TYR A 80 10.02 -8.88 9.18
N GLN A 81 8.91 -8.17 9.38
CA GLN A 81 7.81 -8.65 10.21
C GLN A 81 7.18 -9.93 9.66
N PHE A 82 7.01 -10.04 8.34
CA PHE A 82 6.46 -11.24 7.71
C PHE A 82 7.41 -12.43 7.90
N MET A 83 8.69 -12.27 7.55
CA MET A 83 9.69 -13.33 7.60
C MET A 83 9.99 -13.80 9.03
N SER A 84 9.84 -12.94 10.04
CA SER A 84 10.05 -13.32 11.44
C SER A 84 8.96 -14.25 12.00
N HIS A 85 7.80 -14.31 11.33
CA HIS A 85 6.66 -15.15 11.73
C HIS A 85 6.46 -16.36 10.82
N LEU A 86 7.35 -16.57 9.84
CA LEU A 86 7.29 -17.76 9.00
C LEU A 86 7.53 -19.02 9.86
N PRO A 87 6.79 -20.12 9.60
CA PRO A 87 6.97 -21.38 10.32
C PRO A 87 8.41 -21.89 10.28
N GLN A 88 9.09 -21.63 9.16
CA GLN A 88 10.50 -21.93 8.98
C GLN A 88 11.25 -20.67 8.57
N THR A 89 12.31 -20.36 9.32
CA THR A 89 13.14 -19.20 9.02
C THR A 89 13.99 -19.46 7.77
N PRO A 90 13.98 -18.57 6.76
CA PRO A 90 14.82 -18.73 5.59
C PRO A 90 16.30 -18.61 5.95
N SER A 91 17.17 -19.21 5.13
CA SER A 91 18.61 -19.15 5.36
C SER A 91 19.12 -17.70 5.42
N VAL A 92 20.24 -17.47 6.11
CA VAL A 92 20.86 -16.13 6.22
C VAL A 92 21.11 -15.52 4.83
N HIS A 93 21.59 -16.35 3.89
CA HIS A 93 21.80 -15.96 2.51
C HIS A 93 20.50 -15.52 1.82
N THR A 94 19.43 -16.32 1.89
CA THR A 94 18.13 -15.94 1.29
C THR A 94 17.56 -14.66 1.89
N ARG A 95 17.63 -14.49 3.22
CA ARG A 95 17.19 -13.24 3.86
C ARG A 95 17.96 -12.03 3.35
N PHE A 96 19.28 -12.16 3.23
CA PHE A 96 20.12 -11.12 2.65
C PHE A 96 19.71 -10.80 1.21
N VAL A 97 19.49 -11.82 0.37
CA VAL A 97 19.00 -11.67 -1.01
C VAL A 97 17.66 -10.90 -1.04
N CYS A 98 16.70 -11.26 -0.17
CA CYS A 98 15.41 -10.57 -0.11
C CYS A 98 15.56 -9.09 0.27
N TYR A 99 16.38 -8.77 1.28
CA TYR A 99 16.59 -7.36 1.66
C TYR A 99 17.32 -6.55 0.60
N VAL A 100 18.31 -7.13 -0.08
CA VAL A 100 18.97 -6.49 -1.24
C VAL A 100 17.98 -6.31 -2.39
N ALA A 101 17.11 -7.29 -2.63
CA ALA A 101 16.08 -7.20 -3.66
C ALA A 101 15.08 -6.06 -3.39
N VAL A 102 14.78 -5.73 -2.12
CA VAL A 102 14.01 -4.52 -1.80
C VAL A 102 14.74 -3.27 -2.32
N LEU A 103 16.02 -3.10 -2.00
CA LEU A 103 16.79 -1.93 -2.43
C LEU A 103 16.86 -1.84 -3.96
N LEU A 104 17.10 -2.96 -4.64
CA LEU A 104 17.13 -3.03 -6.10
C LEU A 104 15.76 -2.69 -6.71
N GLN A 105 14.66 -3.22 -6.15
CA GLN A 105 13.32 -2.93 -6.65
C GLN A 105 13.02 -1.43 -6.65
N TYR A 106 13.34 -0.75 -5.55
CA TYR A 106 13.15 0.70 -5.42
C TYR A 106 14.18 1.50 -6.23
N TYR A 107 15.37 0.96 -6.48
CA TYR A 107 16.33 1.55 -7.41
C TYR A 107 15.80 1.53 -8.85
N TRP A 108 15.16 0.45 -9.30
CA TRP A 108 14.51 0.39 -10.62
C TRP A 108 13.39 1.41 -10.76
N VAL A 109 12.65 1.67 -9.67
CA VAL A 109 11.72 2.80 -9.62
C VAL A 109 12.47 4.12 -9.78
N TYR A 110 13.52 4.38 -8.99
CA TYR A 110 14.26 5.63 -9.03
C TYR A 110 14.80 6.01 -10.42
N ILE A 111 15.32 5.03 -11.17
CA ILE A 111 15.85 5.26 -12.52
C ILE A 111 14.78 5.16 -13.63
N HIS A 112 13.50 5.04 -13.27
CA HIS A 112 12.36 4.96 -14.19
C HIS A 112 12.36 3.74 -15.12
N TRP A 113 13.02 2.63 -14.72
CA TRP A 113 13.14 1.44 -15.58
C TRP A 113 11.94 0.50 -15.42
N TYR A 114 10.79 0.91 -15.98
CA TYR A 114 9.53 0.17 -15.87
C TYR A 114 9.64 -1.31 -16.26
N GLY A 115 10.24 -1.59 -17.41
CA GLY A 115 10.30 -2.94 -17.97
C GLY A 115 10.99 -3.92 -17.04
N PHE A 116 12.13 -3.54 -16.46
CA PHE A 116 12.84 -4.39 -15.51
C PHE A 116 12.15 -4.42 -14.14
N PHE A 117 11.59 -3.28 -13.68
CA PHE A 117 10.83 -3.18 -12.44
C PHE A 117 9.69 -4.21 -12.33
N VAL A 118 8.92 -4.42 -13.40
CA VAL A 118 7.78 -5.35 -13.38
C VAL A 118 8.18 -6.83 -13.46
N VAL A 119 9.35 -7.16 -14.04
CA VAL A 119 9.82 -8.55 -14.18
C VAL A 119 10.80 -8.98 -13.09
N PHE A 120 11.47 -8.05 -12.42
CA PHE A 120 12.55 -8.34 -11.47
C PHE A 120 12.11 -9.32 -10.38
N ILE A 121 11.03 -9.02 -9.65
CA ILE A 121 10.56 -9.90 -8.59
C ILE A 121 9.86 -11.14 -9.16
N PRO A 122 8.81 -11.03 -10.01
CA PRO A 122 8.00 -12.18 -10.38
C PRO A 122 8.71 -13.21 -11.25
N VAL A 123 9.75 -12.80 -11.99
CA VAL A 123 10.50 -13.68 -12.90
C VAL A 123 11.87 -13.99 -12.30
N PHE A 124 12.77 -13.00 -12.21
CA PHE A 124 14.17 -13.26 -11.88
C PHE A 124 14.36 -13.69 -10.42
N LEU A 125 13.81 -12.93 -9.47
CA LEU A 125 13.96 -13.26 -8.06
C LEU A 125 13.22 -14.57 -7.74
N PHE A 126 12.00 -14.75 -8.24
CA PHE A 126 11.21 -15.95 -7.93
C PHE A 126 11.86 -17.24 -8.43
N LEU A 127 12.58 -17.20 -9.56
CA LEU A 127 13.39 -18.32 -10.04
C LEU A 127 14.66 -18.54 -9.22
N TYR A 128 15.22 -17.48 -8.63
CA TYR A 128 16.45 -17.56 -7.83
C TYR A 128 16.22 -18.01 -6.39
N LEU A 129 15.10 -17.62 -5.77
CA LEU A 129 14.77 -17.94 -4.36
C LEU A 129 14.85 -19.44 -4.00
N PRO A 130 14.34 -20.39 -4.82
CA PRO A 130 14.48 -21.81 -4.54
C PRO A 130 15.93 -22.28 -4.49
N VAL A 131 16.81 -21.66 -5.30
CA VAL A 131 18.24 -22.00 -5.37
C VAL A 131 19.02 -21.32 -4.25
N SER A 132 18.62 -20.10 -3.87
CA SER A 132 19.28 -19.35 -2.80
C SER A 132 19.05 -19.97 -1.43
N ASP A 133 17.90 -20.63 -1.25
CA ASP A 133 17.46 -21.15 0.03
C ASP A 133 17.90 -22.59 0.26
N LYS A 134 19.07 -22.73 0.89
CA LYS A 134 19.56 -24.01 1.40
C LYS A 134 18.84 -24.31 2.70
N LEU A 135 17.63 -24.83 2.59
CA LEU A 135 16.89 -25.27 3.77
C LEU A 135 17.57 -26.51 4.37
N GLY A 136 17.91 -26.44 5.66
CA GLY A 136 18.34 -27.59 6.45
C GLY A 136 17.21 -28.63 6.60
N PRO A 137 17.37 -29.68 7.42
CA PRO A 137 16.27 -30.62 7.68
C PRO A 137 15.01 -29.86 8.14
N THR A 138 13.96 -29.91 7.32
CA THR A 138 12.76 -29.10 7.48
C THR A 138 11.69 -29.83 8.26
N THR A 139 11.00 -29.15 9.18
CA THR A 139 9.80 -29.67 9.86
C THR A 139 8.53 -29.45 9.03
N THR A 140 8.60 -28.59 8.01
CA THR A 140 7.51 -28.26 7.09
C THR A 140 7.84 -28.66 5.66
N SER A 141 6.82 -28.67 4.79
CA SER A 141 6.99 -28.91 3.36
C SER A 141 7.87 -27.81 2.72
N PRO A 142 8.94 -28.16 1.99
CA PRO A 142 9.79 -27.18 1.29
C PRO A 142 9.01 -26.27 0.33
N ILE A 143 7.95 -26.81 -0.30
CA ILE A 143 7.08 -26.05 -1.22
C ILE A 143 6.30 -24.98 -0.46
N LEU A 144 5.81 -25.27 0.74
CA LEU A 144 5.07 -24.30 1.56
C LEU A 144 5.97 -23.15 2.03
N ASN A 145 7.20 -23.47 2.44
CA ASN A 145 8.17 -22.45 2.85
C ASN A 145 8.52 -21.52 1.68
N LEU A 146 8.77 -22.10 0.51
CA LEU A 146 9.08 -21.36 -0.71
C LEU A 146 7.90 -20.49 -1.15
N ALA A 147 6.68 -21.05 -1.17
CA ALA A 147 5.45 -20.31 -1.50
C ALA A 147 5.23 -19.14 -0.54
N SER A 148 5.49 -19.34 0.76
CA SER A 148 5.39 -18.27 1.76
C SER A 148 6.40 -17.16 1.51
N LEU A 149 7.60 -17.53 1.08
CA LEU A 149 8.67 -16.58 0.75
C LEU A 149 8.35 -15.78 -0.53
N HIS A 150 7.89 -16.46 -1.59
CA HIS A 150 7.36 -15.80 -2.79
C HIS A 150 6.23 -14.84 -2.45
N TRP A 151 5.29 -15.27 -1.60
CA TRP A 151 4.17 -14.43 -1.18
C TRP A 151 4.60 -13.19 -0.38
N SER A 152 5.59 -13.34 0.50
CA SER A 152 6.15 -12.20 1.24
C SER A 152 6.80 -11.17 0.32
N MET A 153 7.57 -11.62 -0.69
CA MET A 153 8.16 -10.73 -1.68
C MET A 153 7.11 -10.08 -2.58
N MET A 154 6.07 -10.83 -2.97
CA MET A 154 4.96 -10.31 -3.77
C MET A 154 4.24 -9.17 -3.04
N THR A 155 3.82 -9.42 -1.81
CA THR A 155 2.96 -8.49 -1.06
C THR A 155 3.72 -7.34 -0.41
N CYS A 156 4.83 -7.62 0.27
CA CYS A 156 5.57 -6.60 1.02
C CYS A 156 6.45 -5.72 0.14
N VAL A 157 6.84 -6.19 -1.06
CA VAL A 157 7.84 -5.50 -1.89
C VAL A 157 7.28 -5.17 -3.27
N PHE A 158 6.94 -6.18 -4.08
CA PHE A 158 6.50 -5.96 -5.45
C PHE A 158 5.25 -5.08 -5.51
N CYS A 159 4.17 -5.51 -4.86
CA CYS A 159 2.93 -4.77 -4.80
C CYS A 159 3.08 -3.35 -4.23
N LEU A 160 3.82 -3.20 -3.13
CA LEU A 160 4.02 -1.89 -2.50
C LEU A 160 4.86 -0.94 -3.36
N SER A 161 5.87 -1.46 -4.06
CA SER A 161 6.72 -0.66 -4.96
C SER A 161 5.95 -0.05 -6.14
N HIS A 162 4.78 -0.61 -6.51
CA HIS A 162 3.89 0.01 -7.50
C HIS A 162 3.31 1.34 -7.00
N ALA A 163 3.06 1.48 -5.70
CA ALA A 163 2.61 2.75 -5.13
C ALA A 163 3.70 3.80 -5.29
N ALA A 164 4.96 3.44 -5.00
CA ALA A 164 6.09 4.33 -5.18
C ALA A 164 6.32 4.69 -6.66
N TYR A 165 6.09 3.77 -7.58
CA TYR A 165 6.21 4.04 -9.02
C TYR A 165 5.19 5.09 -9.51
N LEU A 166 4.04 5.27 -8.83
CA LEU A 166 3.10 6.34 -9.19
C LEU A 166 3.71 7.75 -9.02
N LEU A 167 4.69 7.93 -8.13
CA LEU A 167 5.36 9.21 -7.88
C LEU A 167 6.09 9.76 -9.09
N ILE A 168 6.60 8.86 -9.93
CA ILE A 168 7.50 9.18 -11.03
C ILE A 168 6.81 9.22 -12.40
N LEU A 169 5.52 8.89 -12.44
CA LEU A 169 4.70 9.05 -13.64
C LEU A 169 4.39 10.55 -13.88
N PRO A 170 3.95 10.95 -15.09
CA PRO A 170 3.77 12.37 -15.43
C PRO A 170 2.80 13.15 -14.52
N ALA A 171 1.76 12.49 -14.01
CA ALA A 171 0.84 13.10 -13.03
C ALA A 171 1.38 13.07 -11.59
N GLY A 172 2.48 12.35 -11.39
CA GLY A 172 3.36 12.43 -10.25
C GLY A 172 2.68 12.11 -8.90
N PRO A 173 3.05 12.82 -7.83
CA PRO A 173 2.56 12.54 -6.49
C PRO A 173 1.03 12.64 -6.32
N GLY A 174 0.33 13.29 -7.25
CA GLY A 174 -1.13 13.32 -7.28
C GLY A 174 -1.78 11.96 -7.49
N LEU A 175 -1.18 11.09 -8.32
CA LEU A 175 -1.66 9.71 -8.52
C LEU A 175 -1.51 8.88 -7.25
N LEU A 176 -0.36 9.00 -6.57
CA LEU A 176 -0.15 8.33 -5.29
C LEU A 176 -1.19 8.78 -4.26
N PHE A 177 -1.38 10.09 -4.12
CA PHE A 177 -2.37 10.65 -3.20
C PHE A 177 -3.77 10.13 -3.50
N PHE A 178 -4.15 10.11 -4.78
CA PHE A 178 -5.44 9.60 -5.24
C PHE A 178 -5.64 8.14 -4.80
N VAL A 179 -4.71 7.23 -5.13
CA VAL A 179 -4.83 5.81 -4.76
C VAL A 179 -4.88 5.62 -3.26
N VAL A 180 -3.96 6.23 -2.51
CA VAL A 180 -3.90 6.08 -1.04
C VAL A 180 -5.19 6.60 -0.39
N LEU A 181 -5.68 7.78 -0.81
CA LEU A 181 -6.91 8.35 -0.26
C LEU A 181 -8.11 7.44 -0.50
N LEU A 182 -8.29 6.95 -1.73
CA LEU A 182 -9.39 6.06 -2.09
C LEU A 182 -9.34 4.76 -1.28
N THR A 183 -8.17 4.14 -1.20
CA THR A 183 -7.96 2.88 -0.48
C THR A 183 -8.26 3.04 1.01
N GLU A 184 -7.75 4.10 1.64
CA GLU A 184 -7.91 4.32 3.08
C GLU A 184 -9.33 4.73 3.47
N VAL A 185 -10.00 5.58 2.68
CA VAL A 185 -11.39 5.96 2.95
C VAL A 185 -12.33 4.77 2.77
N SER A 186 -12.11 3.96 1.72
CA SER A 186 -12.84 2.71 1.48
C SER A 186 -12.67 1.74 2.67
N ASP A 187 -11.43 1.57 3.13
CA ASP A 187 -11.13 0.75 4.31
C ASP A 187 -11.78 1.26 5.58
N ALA A 188 -11.73 2.57 5.84
CA ALA A 188 -12.32 3.15 7.03
C ALA A 188 -13.84 2.88 7.07
N VAL A 189 -14.55 3.08 5.96
CA VAL A 189 -15.99 2.76 5.85
C VAL A 189 -16.24 1.28 6.11
N ARG A 190 -15.44 0.39 5.50
CA ARG A 190 -15.58 -1.06 5.69
C ARG A 190 -15.36 -1.46 7.16
N MET A 191 -14.31 -0.94 7.81
CA MET A 191 -14.00 -1.21 9.21
C MET A 191 -15.10 -0.73 10.17
N LEU A 192 -15.73 0.41 9.86
CA LEU A 192 -16.87 0.92 10.62
C LEU A 192 -18.08 0.00 10.49
N LEU A 193 -18.43 -0.38 9.27
CA LEU A 193 -19.57 -1.26 8.99
C LEU A 193 -19.37 -2.67 9.52
N ALA A 194 -18.13 -3.17 9.53
CA ALA A 194 -17.81 -4.50 10.04
C ALA A 194 -18.05 -4.68 11.55
N ARG A 195 -18.23 -3.60 12.32
CA ARG A 195 -18.55 -3.66 13.76
C ARG A 195 -19.99 -4.03 14.04
N ASN A 196 -20.90 -3.70 13.13
CA ASN A 196 -22.32 -4.03 13.29
C ASN A 196 -22.61 -5.28 12.43
N PRO A 197 -23.00 -6.42 13.03
CA PRO A 197 -23.30 -7.64 12.29
C PRO A 197 -24.32 -7.44 11.16
N ALA A 198 -25.33 -6.58 11.37
CA ALA A 198 -26.35 -6.28 10.37
C ALA A 198 -25.79 -5.48 9.18
N ALA A 199 -24.81 -4.60 9.43
CA ALA A 199 -24.18 -3.77 8.40
C ALA A 199 -22.99 -4.46 7.72
N LYS A 200 -22.40 -5.49 8.35
CA LYS A 200 -21.21 -6.20 7.86
C LYS A 200 -21.40 -6.78 6.45
N LYS A 201 -22.60 -7.30 6.14
CA LYS A 201 -22.96 -7.83 4.80
C LYS A 201 -22.80 -6.77 3.69
N TRP A 202 -23.09 -5.52 4.01
CA TRP A 202 -23.04 -4.40 3.06
C TRP A 202 -21.68 -3.71 3.01
N SER A 203 -20.74 -4.12 3.87
CA SER A 203 -19.44 -3.45 4.00
C SER A 203 -18.62 -3.40 2.71
N PRO A 204 -18.52 -4.44 1.87
CA PRO A 204 -17.75 -4.37 0.62
C PRO A 204 -18.43 -3.50 -0.45
N LEU A 205 -19.76 -3.52 -0.50
CA LEU A 205 -20.53 -2.73 -1.47
C LEU A 205 -20.44 -1.23 -1.14
N LEU A 206 -20.65 -0.87 0.12
CA LEU A 206 -20.62 0.52 0.56
C LEU A 206 -19.20 1.10 0.56
N SER A 207 -18.16 0.30 0.83
CA SER A 207 -16.77 0.74 0.68
C SER A 207 -16.42 1.04 -0.78
N CYS A 208 -16.85 0.18 -1.70
CA CYS A 208 -16.67 0.39 -3.14
C CYS A 208 -17.45 1.61 -3.65
N LEU A 209 -18.71 1.78 -3.24
CA LEU A 209 -19.48 2.98 -3.58
C LEU A 209 -18.82 4.26 -3.05
N THR A 210 -18.31 4.21 -1.82
CA THR A 210 -17.55 5.33 -1.25
C THR A 210 -16.30 5.64 -2.08
N ALA A 211 -15.55 4.61 -2.51
CA ALA A 211 -14.38 4.79 -3.35
C ALA A 211 -14.72 5.47 -4.68
N VAL A 212 -15.84 5.12 -5.32
CA VAL A 212 -16.31 5.79 -6.56
C VAL A 212 -16.67 7.25 -6.32
N ILE A 213 -17.42 7.56 -5.25
CA ILE A 213 -17.80 8.94 -4.93
C ILE A 213 -16.57 9.80 -4.65
N VAL A 214 -15.62 9.27 -3.86
CA VAL A 214 -14.36 9.95 -3.57
C VAL A 214 -13.51 10.10 -4.84
N ALA A 215 -13.50 9.09 -5.71
CA ALA A 215 -12.79 9.15 -6.99
C ALA A 215 -13.28 10.33 -7.84
N VAL A 216 -14.59 10.41 -8.08
CA VAL A 216 -15.20 11.46 -8.92
C VAL A 216 -14.98 12.86 -8.36
N THR A 217 -14.97 13.01 -7.03
CA THR A 217 -14.76 14.32 -6.37
C THR A 217 -13.30 14.77 -6.38
N VAL A 218 -12.35 13.84 -6.27
CA VAL A 218 -10.92 14.14 -6.07
C VAL A 218 -10.12 14.08 -7.37
N ALA A 219 -10.48 13.18 -8.30
CA ALA A 219 -9.73 12.96 -9.54
C ALA A 219 -9.45 14.22 -10.35
N PRO A 220 -10.40 15.17 -10.56
CA PRO A 220 -10.15 16.37 -11.38
C PRO A 220 -9.03 17.26 -10.84
N ALA A 221 -8.75 17.16 -9.54
CA ALA A 221 -7.69 17.93 -8.91
C ALA A 221 -6.34 17.22 -8.95
N PHE A 222 -6.27 15.89 -8.86
CA PHE A 222 -5.00 15.18 -8.65
C PHE A 222 -4.56 14.27 -9.79
N THR A 223 -5.45 13.99 -10.74
CA THR A 223 -5.22 13.02 -11.82
C THR A 223 -5.68 13.59 -13.16
N PRO A 224 -5.03 13.22 -14.28
CA PRO A 224 -5.47 13.59 -15.62
C PRO A 224 -6.52 12.62 -16.20
N LEU A 225 -7.13 11.77 -15.36
CA LEU A 225 -8.06 10.72 -15.80
C LEU A 225 -9.33 11.31 -16.43
N THR A 226 -9.82 10.65 -17.48
CA THR A 226 -11.18 10.90 -18.00
C THR A 226 -12.23 10.53 -16.94
N THR A 227 -13.44 11.06 -17.08
CA THR A 227 -14.53 10.75 -16.14
C THR A 227 -14.86 9.25 -16.11
N GLU A 228 -14.83 8.59 -17.26
CA GLU A 228 -15.07 7.15 -17.38
C GLU A 228 -14.00 6.34 -16.65
N HIS A 229 -12.71 6.65 -16.89
CA HIS A 229 -11.60 5.99 -16.22
C HIS A 229 -11.56 6.31 -14.73
N THR A 230 -12.03 7.48 -14.31
CA THR A 230 -12.17 7.84 -12.89
C THR A 230 -13.19 6.97 -12.17
N ILE A 231 -14.38 6.77 -12.76
CA ILE A 231 -15.43 5.93 -12.19
C ILE A 231 -14.94 4.47 -12.13
N LEU A 232 -14.32 4.00 -13.22
CA LEU A 232 -13.75 2.65 -13.28
C LEU A 232 -12.65 2.46 -12.23
N ALA A 233 -11.72 3.42 -12.10
CA ALA A 233 -10.67 3.38 -11.09
C ALA A 233 -11.25 3.35 -9.68
N GLY A 234 -12.24 4.20 -9.36
CA GLY A 234 -12.92 4.18 -8.07
C GLY A 234 -13.55 2.83 -7.75
N PHE A 235 -14.24 2.22 -8.72
CA PHE A 235 -14.88 0.91 -8.56
C PHE A 235 -13.84 -0.19 -8.33
N VAL A 236 -12.85 -0.27 -9.23
CA VAL A 236 -11.79 -1.30 -9.19
C VAL A 236 -10.96 -1.18 -7.93
N LEU A 237 -10.58 0.03 -7.50
CA LEU A 237 -9.82 0.23 -6.27
C LEU A 237 -10.65 -0.12 -5.02
N GLY A 238 -11.94 0.21 -5.01
CA GLY A 238 -12.85 -0.18 -3.94
C GLY A 238 -12.95 -1.70 -3.78
N LEU A 239 -13.08 -2.42 -4.90
CA LEU A 239 -13.11 -3.88 -4.92
C LEU A 239 -11.77 -4.50 -4.53
N ALA A 240 -10.69 -4.07 -5.17
CA ALA A 240 -9.33 -4.55 -4.94
C ALA A 240 -8.88 -4.33 -3.49
N GLY A 241 -9.18 -3.16 -2.90
CA GLY A 241 -8.87 -2.88 -1.50
C GLY A 241 -9.64 -3.80 -0.55
N SER A 242 -10.91 -4.09 -0.85
CA SER A 242 -11.74 -5.00 -0.05
C SER A 242 -11.22 -6.43 -0.08
N ILE A 243 -10.85 -6.93 -1.27
CA ILE A 243 -10.26 -8.27 -1.47
C ILE A 243 -8.88 -8.34 -0.81
N GLY A 244 -8.04 -7.33 -1.05
CA GLY A 244 -6.68 -7.25 -0.52
C GLY A 244 -6.64 -7.25 1.00
N HIS A 245 -7.48 -6.45 1.63
CA HIS A 245 -7.60 -6.50 3.09
C HIS A 245 -7.99 -7.88 3.60
N GLY A 246 -9.00 -8.51 2.99
CA GLY A 246 -9.43 -9.85 3.40
C GLY A 246 -8.30 -10.87 3.32
N ASN A 247 -7.57 -10.87 2.20
CA ASN A 247 -6.50 -11.83 1.96
C ASN A 247 -5.28 -11.60 2.89
N VAL A 248 -4.76 -10.38 2.95
CA VAL A 248 -3.55 -10.10 3.78
C VAL A 248 -3.88 -10.21 5.27
N SER A 249 -5.10 -9.87 5.70
CA SER A 249 -5.50 -10.03 7.10
C SER A 249 -5.64 -11.51 7.48
N ALA A 250 -6.14 -12.36 6.58
CA ALA A 250 -6.19 -13.81 6.82
C ALA A 250 -4.78 -14.41 6.98
N ILE A 251 -3.84 -14.01 6.14
CA ILE A 251 -2.44 -14.44 6.22
C ILE A 251 -1.77 -13.94 7.50
N SER A 252 -2.04 -12.68 7.88
CA SER A 252 -1.52 -12.11 9.12
C SER A 252 -2.04 -12.86 10.35
N GLN A 253 -3.31 -13.30 10.31
CA GLN A 253 -3.90 -14.12 11.37
C GLN A 253 -3.27 -15.52 11.42
N GLU A 254 -3.07 -16.15 10.28
CA GLU A 254 -2.41 -17.47 10.20
C GLU A 254 -0.99 -17.43 10.75
N LEU A 255 -0.24 -16.38 10.44
CA LEU A 255 1.14 -16.18 10.92
C LEU A 255 1.20 -15.61 12.35
N ASN A 256 0.06 -15.42 13.04
CA ASN A 256 -0.01 -14.81 14.37
C ASN A 256 0.69 -13.43 14.47
N ILE A 257 0.66 -12.65 13.39
CA ILE A 257 1.27 -11.32 13.34
C ILE A 257 0.39 -10.33 14.11
N GLU A 258 1.00 -9.65 15.07
CA GLU A 258 0.30 -8.63 15.86
C GLU A 258 -0.21 -7.45 15.01
N ARG A 259 -1.42 -7.00 15.35
CA ARG A 259 -2.01 -5.79 14.76
C ARG A 259 -1.30 -4.53 15.27
N GLY A 260 -1.05 -3.60 14.37
CA GLY A 260 -0.37 -2.32 14.58
C GLY A 260 0.98 -2.21 13.89
N GLY A 261 1.46 -3.30 13.29
CA GLY A 261 2.73 -3.41 12.58
C GLY A 261 2.77 -2.74 11.21
N ALA A 262 3.78 -3.09 10.41
CA ALA A 262 3.94 -2.59 9.04
C ALA A 262 3.00 -3.32 8.07
N LEU A 263 2.74 -4.62 8.30
CA LEU A 263 1.90 -5.43 7.43
C LEU A 263 0.44 -4.95 7.37
N GLU A 264 -0.15 -4.57 8.52
CA GLU A 264 -1.51 -4.00 8.59
C GLU A 264 -1.66 -2.70 7.77
N ARG A 265 -0.56 -1.97 7.54
CA ARG A 265 -0.59 -0.69 6.81
C ARG A 265 -0.59 -0.88 5.31
N ILE A 266 -0.20 -2.05 4.83
CA ILE A 266 -0.05 -2.31 3.40
C ILE A 266 -1.13 -3.25 2.86
N GLU A 267 -1.98 -3.84 3.72
CA GLU A 267 -2.96 -4.89 3.34
C GLU A 267 -3.76 -4.53 2.09
N SER A 268 -4.46 -3.40 2.13
CA SER A 268 -5.31 -2.95 1.04
C SER A 268 -4.48 -2.30 -0.08
N LEU A 269 -3.43 -1.56 0.28
CA LEU A 269 -2.59 -0.84 -0.68
C LEU A 269 -1.81 -1.80 -1.61
N ALA A 270 -1.42 -2.97 -1.10
CA ALA A 270 -0.72 -4.00 -1.85
C ALA A 270 -1.56 -4.53 -3.02
N TYR A 271 -2.88 -4.42 -2.98
CA TYR A 271 -3.75 -4.80 -4.09
C TYR A 271 -4.10 -3.61 -4.97
N THR A 272 -4.43 -2.47 -4.36
CA THR A 272 -4.89 -1.29 -5.12
C THR A 272 -3.77 -0.67 -5.96
N ALA A 273 -2.54 -0.62 -5.45
CA ALA A 273 -1.42 0.02 -6.13
C ALA A 273 -1.04 -0.62 -7.47
N PRO A 274 -0.77 -1.94 -7.58
CA PRO A 274 -0.41 -2.55 -8.85
C PRO A 274 -1.56 -2.49 -9.87
N ILE A 275 -2.80 -2.74 -9.43
CA ILE A 275 -3.97 -2.71 -10.32
C ILE A 275 -4.18 -1.31 -10.91
N PHE A 276 -4.09 -0.26 -10.09
CA PHE A 276 -4.20 1.11 -10.59
C PHE A 276 -3.05 1.48 -11.51
N LEU A 277 -1.81 1.13 -11.15
CA LEU A 277 -0.64 1.47 -11.96
C LEU A 277 -0.72 0.85 -13.35
N HIS A 278 -1.07 -0.43 -13.44
CA HIS A 278 -1.21 -1.11 -14.73
C HIS A 278 -2.40 -0.57 -15.53
N GLY A 279 -3.53 -0.29 -14.86
CA GLY A 279 -4.69 0.35 -15.51
C GLY A 279 -4.34 1.71 -16.09
N TYR A 280 -3.76 2.61 -15.28
CA TYR A 280 -3.34 3.93 -15.72
C TYR A 280 -2.35 3.86 -16.88
N ARG A 281 -1.35 2.96 -16.82
CA ARG A 281 -0.38 2.79 -17.90
C ARG A 281 -1.01 2.22 -19.17
N TYR A 282 -1.95 1.31 -19.06
CA TYR A 282 -2.56 0.69 -20.24
C TYR A 282 -3.54 1.64 -20.95
N PHE A 283 -4.37 2.37 -20.20
CA PHE A 283 -5.45 3.18 -20.77
C PHE A 283 -5.10 4.67 -20.94
N ASP A 284 -4.33 5.25 -20.02
CA ASP A 284 -4.11 6.71 -19.96
C ASP A 284 -2.65 7.14 -20.21
N TYR A 285 -1.71 6.19 -20.19
CA TYR A 285 -0.29 6.44 -20.47
C TYR A 285 0.34 5.29 -21.29
N PRO A 286 -0.17 5.01 -22.50
CA PRO A 286 0.36 3.93 -23.34
C PRO A 286 1.83 4.17 -23.69
N LEU A 287 2.59 3.08 -23.83
CA LEU A 287 4.01 3.08 -24.20
C LEU A 287 4.22 3.89 -25.49
N GLY A 288 4.72 5.11 -25.35
CA GLY A 288 5.34 5.90 -26.41
C GLY A 288 6.85 5.68 -26.40
#